data_AF-M0N0K8-F1
#
_entry.id   AF-M0N0K8-F1
#
_cell.length_a   1.000
_cell.length_b   1.000
_cell.length_c   1.000
_cell.angle_alpha   90.00
_cell.angle_beta   90.00
_cell.angle_gamma   90.00
#
_symmetry.space_group_name_H-M   'P 1'
#
loop_
_entity.id
_entity.type
_entity.pdbx_description
1 polymer ?
#
loop_
_entity_poly.entity_id
_entity_poly.type
_entity_poly.pdbx_seq_one_letter_code
_entity_poly.pdbx_strand_id
1 'polypeptide(L)'
;MSDMPAHTGEQEGGGVGGHGDGTGHDHGDTSTRNLALVAAINLLGFLAELAGGLLFGSVALLSDAIHMLFDALAYVMAFAASYVAARYGTDDRYSFGLHRLEPLSAFVNGALLLPMVGFILYEAYQRFVDPVAIATGPTLAIAVGGLVINLLSVYVIEGGEMSLNERGAFYHLLGDAGGSIAVIVSVLAVEYTGIRIIDPITAGLIALVIVWSAGKLLRGSGRIFLHRTPFDTEAVRATIEETDGVERVADLHAWQICSEITIATAHVEADTAADDNALTRRVHDVLATNDVDHATVELCPPGESGHAHLTAHDHR
;
A
#
# COMPACT_ATOMS: atom_id res chain seq x y z
N MET A 1 -44.54 -54.56 37.00
CA MET A 1 -43.26 -54.94 36.38
C MET A 1 -43.21 -54.23 35.04
N SER A 2 -43.30 -52.90 35.01
CA SER A 2 -42.40 -51.84 35.54
C SER A 2 -41.54 -51.33 34.40
N ASP A 3 -41.41 -50.04 34.12
CA ASP A 3 -42.15 -48.82 34.48
C ASP A 3 -41.61 -47.80 33.46
N MET A 4 -42.45 -47.05 32.77
CA MET A 4 -42.03 -45.83 32.09
C MET A 4 -42.82 -44.67 32.71
N PRO A 5 -42.18 -43.74 33.42
CA PRO A 5 -42.81 -42.49 33.78
C PRO A 5 -42.49 -41.42 32.75
N ALA A 6 -43.51 -40.64 32.41
CA ALA A 6 -43.36 -39.31 31.86
C ALA A 6 -42.82 -38.37 32.95
N HIS A 7 -41.88 -37.49 32.60
CA HIS A 7 -41.57 -36.31 33.39
C HIS A 7 -41.45 -35.09 32.48
N THR A 8 -42.44 -34.21 32.59
CA THR A 8 -42.35 -32.79 32.29
C THR A 8 -41.63 -32.07 33.42
N GLY A 9 -40.72 -31.17 33.09
CA GLY A 9 -40.03 -30.28 34.02
C GLY A 9 -39.34 -29.15 33.26
N GLU A 10 -40.00 -27.99 33.24
CA GLU A 10 -39.36 -26.69 32.98
C GLU A 10 -38.48 -26.30 34.17
N GLN A 11 -37.25 -25.82 33.93
CA GLN A 11 -36.70 -24.62 34.58
C GLN A 11 -35.38 -24.18 33.94
N GLU A 12 -35.47 -22.98 33.35
CA GLU A 12 -34.53 -21.86 33.26
C GLU A 12 -33.06 -22.00 33.68
N GLY A 13 -32.20 -21.38 32.87
CA GLY A 13 -31.17 -20.46 33.38
C GLY A 13 -29.73 -20.84 33.09
N GLY A 14 -29.07 -20.05 32.24
CA GLY A 14 -27.60 -20.03 32.17
C GLY A 14 -27.04 -19.74 30.79
N GLY A 15 -27.42 -18.61 30.18
CA GLY A 15 -26.70 -18.09 29.04
C GLY A 15 -25.27 -17.68 29.43
N VAL A 16 -24.30 -18.05 28.60
CA VAL A 16 -23.12 -17.23 28.35
C VAL A 16 -22.89 -17.26 26.84
N GLY A 17 -23.55 -16.35 26.14
CA GLY A 17 -23.09 -15.92 24.84
C GLY A 17 -21.78 -15.17 25.05
N GLY A 18 -20.67 -15.78 24.64
CA GLY A 18 -19.44 -15.05 24.40
C GLY A 18 -19.59 -14.28 23.10
N HIS A 19 -20.20 -13.09 23.15
CA HIS A 19 -19.98 -12.08 22.14
C HIS A 19 -18.52 -11.64 22.27
N GLY A 20 -17.67 -12.21 21.41
CA GLY A 20 -16.46 -11.53 21.00
C GLY A 20 -16.88 -10.38 20.10
N ASP A 21 -17.13 -9.22 20.70
CA ASP A 21 -17.24 -7.96 19.97
C ASP A 21 -15.86 -7.67 19.36
N GLY A 22 -15.65 -8.15 18.15
CA GLY A 22 -14.52 -7.79 17.30
C GLY A 22 -14.68 -6.34 16.87
N THR A 23 -14.21 -5.42 17.72
CA THR A 23 -14.05 -3.99 17.41
C THR A 23 -12.87 -3.78 16.47
N GLY A 24 -12.97 -4.28 15.23
CA GLY A 24 -11.89 -4.19 14.22
C GLY A 24 -12.32 -3.68 12.84
N HIS A 25 -13.60 -3.36 12.62
CA HIS A 25 -14.13 -3.21 11.24
C HIS A 25 -14.40 -1.76 10.76
N ASP A 26 -14.17 -0.72 11.57
CA ASP A 26 -14.53 0.65 11.16
C ASP A 26 -13.42 1.40 10.38
N HIS A 27 -12.16 0.98 10.53
CA HIS A 27 -11.02 1.66 9.91
C HIS A 27 -10.88 1.39 8.40
N GLY A 28 -11.23 0.19 7.93
CA GLY A 28 -11.11 -0.18 6.51
C GLY A 28 -12.13 0.51 5.59
N ASP A 29 -13.36 0.72 6.07
CA ASP A 29 -14.44 1.32 5.29
C ASP A 29 -14.24 2.84 5.13
N THR A 30 -13.74 3.50 6.17
CA THR A 30 -13.38 4.93 6.16
C THR A 30 -12.24 5.19 5.16
N SER A 31 -11.17 4.39 5.21
CA SER A 31 -10.03 4.54 4.30
C SER A 31 -10.40 4.34 2.83
N THR A 32 -11.22 3.33 2.55
CA THR A 32 -11.73 3.06 1.20
C THR A 32 -12.60 4.21 0.69
N ARG A 33 -13.43 4.81 1.56
CA ARG A 33 -14.29 5.94 1.21
C ARG A 33 -13.50 7.23 0.95
N ASN A 34 -12.45 7.49 1.72
CA ASN A 34 -11.56 8.63 1.51
C ASN A 34 -10.78 8.51 0.19
N LEU A 35 -10.25 7.32 -0.13
CA LEU A 35 -9.64 7.06 -1.44
C LEU A 35 -10.64 7.27 -2.59
N ALA A 36 -11.89 6.82 -2.43
CA ALA A 36 -12.94 7.02 -3.44
C ALA A 36 -13.22 8.51 -3.69
N LEU A 37 -13.25 9.31 -2.63
CA LEU A 37 -13.49 10.75 -2.71
C LEU A 37 -12.33 11.45 -3.40
N VAL A 38 -11.08 11.13 -3.04
CA VAL A 38 -9.88 11.69 -3.69
C VAL A 38 -9.82 11.30 -5.17
N ALA A 39 -10.15 10.05 -5.50
CA ALA A 39 -10.28 9.60 -6.88
C ALA A 39 -11.35 10.42 -7.64
N ALA A 40 -12.50 10.67 -7.02
CA ALA A 40 -13.57 11.46 -7.62
C ALA A 40 -13.17 12.93 -7.84
N ILE A 41 -12.51 13.57 -6.87
CA ILE A 41 -12.01 14.95 -7.01
C ILE A 41 -11.02 15.05 -8.17
N ASN A 42 -10.02 14.16 -8.22
CA ASN A 42 -9.02 14.17 -9.29
C ASN A 42 -9.64 13.88 -10.66
N LEU A 43 -10.58 12.94 -10.74
CA LEU A 43 -11.29 12.65 -11.99
C LEU A 43 -12.12 13.86 -12.47
N LEU A 44 -12.76 14.59 -11.55
CA LEU A 44 -13.49 15.81 -11.89
C LEU A 44 -12.54 16.93 -12.35
N GLY A 45 -11.38 17.08 -11.70
CA GLY A 45 -10.32 18.00 -12.12
C GLY A 45 -9.84 17.72 -13.55
N PHE A 46 -9.50 16.46 -13.82
CA PHE A 46 -9.16 15.98 -15.16
C PHE A 46 -10.23 16.34 -16.20
N LEU A 47 -11.51 16.06 -15.93
CA LEU A 47 -12.59 16.35 -16.86
C LEU A 47 -12.75 17.85 -17.12
N ALA A 48 -12.56 18.68 -16.09
CA ALA A 48 -12.62 20.13 -16.20
C ALA A 48 -11.49 20.69 -17.08
N GLU A 49 -10.25 20.21 -16.89
CA GLU A 49 -9.09 20.63 -17.68
C GLU A 49 -9.15 20.11 -19.11
N LEU A 50 -9.60 18.86 -19.31
CA LEU A 50 -9.84 18.31 -20.64
C LEU A 50 -10.88 19.15 -21.39
N ALA A 51 -12.00 19.46 -20.74
CA ALA A 51 -13.04 20.32 -21.32
C ALA A 51 -12.49 21.72 -21.62
N GLY A 52 -11.72 22.32 -20.70
CA GLY A 52 -11.06 23.61 -20.91
C GLY A 52 -10.09 23.59 -22.09
N GLY A 53 -9.23 22.57 -22.16
CA GLY A 53 -8.29 22.38 -23.26
C GLY A 53 -8.97 22.27 -24.62
N LEU A 54 -10.08 21.53 -24.69
CA LEU A 54 -10.85 21.36 -25.93
C LEU A 54 -11.66 22.63 -26.30
N LEU A 55 -12.33 23.26 -25.34
CA LEU A 55 -13.16 24.44 -25.58
C LEU A 55 -12.33 25.68 -25.96
N PHE A 56 -11.17 25.85 -25.32
CA PHE A 56 -10.30 27.00 -25.53
C PHE A 56 -9.14 26.72 -26.49
N GLY A 57 -9.03 25.50 -27.04
CA GLY A 57 -7.95 25.09 -27.95
C GLY A 57 -6.56 25.16 -27.31
N SER A 58 -6.46 24.95 -26.00
CA SER A 58 -5.23 25.11 -25.23
C SER A 58 -4.47 23.80 -25.13
N VAL A 59 -3.33 23.72 -25.81
CA VAL A 59 -2.39 22.59 -25.72
C VAL A 59 -1.82 22.44 -24.30
N ALA A 60 -1.65 23.55 -23.58
CA ALA A 60 -1.17 23.54 -22.20
C ALA A 60 -2.18 22.85 -21.27
N LEU A 61 -3.47 23.20 -21.36
CA LEU A 61 -4.52 22.55 -20.57
C LEU A 61 -4.71 21.08 -20.96
N LEU A 62 -4.55 20.74 -22.24
CA LEU A 62 -4.65 19.35 -22.69
C LEU A 62 -3.47 18.49 -22.18
N SER A 63 -2.26 19.05 -22.12
CA SER A 63 -1.09 18.39 -21.57
C SER A 63 -1.23 18.14 -20.06
N ASP A 64 -1.82 19.10 -19.35
CA ASP A 64 -2.06 18.99 -17.90
C ASP A 64 -3.18 17.99 -17.58
N ALA A 65 -4.25 17.98 -18.39
CA ALA A 65 -5.29 16.97 -18.29
C ALA A 65 -4.73 15.54 -18.44
N ILE A 66 -3.71 15.33 -19.28
CA ILE A 66 -3.06 14.01 -19.39
C ILE A 66 -2.33 13.64 -18.09
N HIS A 67 -1.66 14.61 -17.44
CA HIS A 67 -1.03 14.40 -16.14
C HIS A 67 -2.09 14.05 -15.07
N MET A 68 -3.15 14.85 -14.96
CA MET A 68 -4.26 14.62 -14.02
C MET A 68 -4.97 13.28 -14.27
N LEU A 69 -5.02 12.81 -15.52
CA LEU A 69 -5.55 11.49 -15.85
C LEU A 69 -4.72 10.36 -15.23
N PHE A 70 -3.39 10.44 -15.27
CA PHE A 70 -2.53 9.42 -14.65
C PHE A 70 -2.69 9.42 -13.13
N ASP A 71 -2.82 10.60 -12.51
CA ASP A 71 -3.04 10.72 -11.07
C ASP A 71 -4.43 10.17 -10.68
N ALA A 72 -5.47 10.52 -11.44
CA ALA A 72 -6.81 9.96 -11.24
C ALA A 72 -6.81 8.43 -11.39
N LEU A 73 -6.12 7.90 -12.40
CA LEU A 73 -6.00 6.46 -12.61
C LEU A 73 -5.28 5.77 -11.45
N ALA A 74 -4.26 6.41 -10.88
CA ALA A 74 -3.57 5.91 -9.68
C ALA A 74 -4.54 5.73 -8.51
N TYR A 75 -5.33 6.76 -8.19
CA TYR A 75 -6.31 6.70 -7.10
C TYR A 75 -7.44 5.71 -7.38
N VAL A 76 -7.94 5.64 -8.62
CA VAL A 76 -8.96 4.67 -9.01
C VAL A 76 -8.45 3.23 -8.86
N MET A 77 -7.22 2.95 -9.29
CA MET A 77 -6.62 1.62 -9.16
C MET A 77 -6.37 1.25 -7.70
N ALA A 78 -5.89 2.19 -6.88
CA ALA A 78 -5.70 1.98 -5.45
C ALA A 78 -7.05 1.71 -4.75
N PHE A 79 -8.08 2.54 -5.03
CA PHE A 79 -9.43 2.33 -4.52
C PHE A 79 -9.99 0.98 -4.94
N ALA A 80 -9.90 0.62 -6.22
CA ALA A 80 -10.41 -0.65 -6.73
C ALA A 80 -9.70 -1.84 -6.09
N ALA A 81 -8.37 -1.76 -5.92
CA ALA A 81 -7.59 -2.80 -5.25
C ALA A 81 -8.02 -2.97 -3.79
N SER A 82 -8.14 -1.88 -3.02
CA SER A 82 -8.60 -1.92 -1.63
C SER A 82 -10.05 -2.41 -1.53
N TYR A 83 -10.95 -1.94 -2.39
CA TYR A 83 -12.35 -2.35 -2.41
C TYR A 83 -12.50 -3.84 -2.71
N VAL A 84 -11.78 -4.36 -3.72
CA VAL A 84 -11.82 -5.78 -4.06
C VAL A 84 -11.19 -6.61 -2.94
N ALA A 85 -10.05 -6.19 -2.38
CA ALA A 85 -9.40 -6.89 -1.29
C ALA A 85 -10.29 -7.00 -0.03
N ALA A 86 -11.06 -5.95 0.29
CA ALA A 86 -11.94 -5.94 1.45
C ALA A 86 -13.25 -6.74 1.27
N ARG A 87 -13.73 -6.91 0.02
CA ARG A 87 -15.04 -7.52 -0.27
C ARG A 87 -14.95 -8.92 -0.86
N TYR A 88 -13.84 -9.25 -1.51
CA TYR A 88 -13.63 -10.57 -2.08
C TYR A 88 -13.08 -11.50 -1.00
N GLY A 89 -13.96 -12.37 -0.50
CA GLY A 89 -13.59 -13.39 0.48
C GLY A 89 -12.64 -14.45 -0.10
N THR A 90 -12.27 -15.40 0.75
CA THR A 90 -11.46 -16.55 0.35
C THR A 90 -12.30 -17.56 -0.45
N ASP A 91 -11.80 -18.00 -1.61
CA ASP A 91 -12.38 -19.08 -2.44
C ASP A 91 -11.31 -20.17 -2.63
N ASP A 92 -11.69 -21.38 -3.05
CA ASP A 92 -10.77 -22.50 -3.29
C ASP A 92 -9.68 -22.16 -4.32
N ARG A 93 -9.97 -21.20 -5.21
CA ARG A 93 -9.01 -20.69 -6.21
C ARG A 93 -8.11 -19.58 -5.68
N TYR A 94 -8.58 -18.83 -4.70
CA TYR A 94 -7.89 -17.69 -4.08
C TYR A 94 -7.98 -17.85 -2.57
N SER A 95 -7.18 -18.76 -2.03
CA SER A 95 -7.23 -19.19 -0.63
C SER A 95 -6.93 -18.05 0.36
N PHE A 96 -6.11 -17.09 -0.05
CA PHE A 96 -5.85 -15.85 0.68
C PHE A 96 -6.56 -14.64 0.04
N GLY A 97 -7.64 -14.86 -0.71
CA GLY A 97 -8.37 -13.79 -1.40
C GLY A 97 -7.52 -13.05 -2.44
N LEU A 98 -7.87 -11.78 -2.69
CA LEU A 98 -7.25 -10.94 -3.72
C LEU A 98 -6.39 -9.79 -3.17
N HIS A 99 -5.85 -9.94 -1.96
CA HIS A 99 -5.03 -8.91 -1.30
C HIS A 99 -3.78 -8.52 -2.12
N ARG A 100 -3.27 -9.40 -2.99
CA ARG A 100 -2.14 -9.09 -3.91
C ARG A 100 -2.46 -8.02 -4.95
N LEU A 101 -3.73 -7.62 -5.13
CA LEU A 101 -4.09 -6.49 -6.00
C LEU A 101 -3.54 -5.16 -5.47
N GLU A 102 -3.36 -5.03 -4.16
CA GLU A 102 -2.79 -3.83 -3.56
C GLU A 102 -1.34 -3.58 -4.04
N PRO A 103 -0.36 -4.48 -3.81
CA PRO A 103 1.00 -4.27 -4.33
C PRO A 103 1.03 -4.23 -5.87
N LEU A 104 0.11 -4.90 -6.56
CA LEU A 104 -0.01 -4.80 -8.02
C LEU A 104 -0.38 -3.39 -8.47
N SER A 105 -1.42 -2.80 -7.86
CA SER A 105 -1.86 -1.44 -8.17
C SER A 105 -0.74 -0.43 -7.90
N ALA A 106 -0.02 -0.57 -6.78
CA ALA A 106 1.12 0.27 -6.44
C ALA A 106 2.28 0.12 -7.46
N PHE A 107 2.58 -1.10 -7.90
CA PHE A 107 3.61 -1.35 -8.91
C PHE A 107 3.23 -0.75 -10.26
N VAL A 108 2.01 -0.98 -10.74
CA VAL A 108 1.51 -0.42 -12.01
C VAL A 108 1.52 1.10 -11.95
N ASN A 109 1.06 1.70 -10.84
CA ASN A 109 1.11 3.14 -10.63
C ASN A 109 2.55 3.68 -10.73
N GLY A 110 3.48 3.09 -9.98
CA GLY A 110 4.90 3.46 -10.05
C GLY A 110 5.49 3.34 -11.45
N ALA A 111 5.04 2.37 -12.24
CA ALA A 111 5.48 2.18 -13.62
C ALA A 111 4.90 3.25 -14.57
N LEU A 112 3.64 3.66 -14.37
CA LEU A 112 2.98 4.71 -15.16
C LEU A 112 3.60 6.10 -14.95
N LEU A 113 4.20 6.35 -13.78
CA LEU A 113 4.95 7.58 -13.52
C LEU A 113 6.22 7.71 -14.38
N LEU A 114 6.84 6.60 -14.83
CA LEU A 114 8.11 6.65 -15.55
C LEU A 114 8.00 7.31 -16.94
N PRO A 115 7.03 6.94 -17.81
CA PRO A 115 6.82 7.66 -19.07
C PRO A 115 6.51 9.15 -18.88
N MET A 116 5.69 9.47 -17.87
CA MET A 116 5.28 10.85 -17.58
C MET A 116 6.49 11.70 -17.18
N VAL A 117 7.33 11.21 -16.28
CA VAL A 117 8.57 11.91 -15.90
C VAL A 117 9.57 11.97 -17.05
N GLY A 118 9.66 10.91 -17.87
CA GLY A 118 10.46 10.92 -19.09
C GLY A 118 10.06 12.05 -20.03
N PHE A 119 8.76 12.30 -20.18
CA PHE A 119 8.24 13.42 -20.96
C PHE A 119 8.58 14.78 -20.34
N ILE A 120 8.42 14.96 -19.02
CA ILE A 120 8.78 16.21 -18.32
C ILE A 120 10.27 16.51 -18.47
N LEU A 121 11.15 15.51 -18.29
CA LEU A 121 12.59 15.67 -18.47
C LEU A 121 12.96 16.02 -19.91
N TYR A 122 12.28 15.43 -20.89
CA TYR A 122 12.46 15.75 -22.29
C TYR A 122 12.07 17.19 -22.60
N GLU A 123 10.89 17.66 -22.15
CA GLU A 123 10.44 19.05 -22.30
C GLU A 123 11.38 20.04 -21.59
N ALA A 124 11.79 19.72 -20.36
CA ALA A 124 12.74 20.53 -19.60
C ALA A 124 14.09 20.65 -20.32
N TYR A 125 14.61 19.55 -20.88
CA TYR A 125 15.84 19.57 -21.67
C TYR A 125 15.69 20.44 -22.93
N GLN A 126 14.59 20.31 -23.67
CA GLN A 126 14.34 21.12 -24.87
C GLN A 126 14.29 22.62 -24.53
N ARG A 127 13.58 22.99 -23.46
CA ARG A 127 13.50 24.40 -22.98
C ARG A 127 14.81 24.92 -22.40
N PHE A 128 15.68 24.05 -21.90
CA PHE A 128 17.01 24.41 -21.45
C PHE A 128 17.92 24.77 -22.64
N VAL A 129 17.83 24.01 -23.73
CA VAL A 129 18.63 24.23 -24.95
C VAL A 129 18.12 25.41 -25.77
N ASP A 130 16.79 25.53 -25.93
CA ASP A 130 16.14 26.62 -26.66
C ASP A 130 15.06 27.30 -25.79
N PRO A 131 15.40 28.39 -25.06
CA PRO A 131 14.50 29.03 -24.12
C PRO A 131 13.28 29.71 -24.79
N VAL A 132 12.15 29.02 -24.80
CA VAL A 132 10.86 29.52 -25.29
C VAL A 132 10.18 30.42 -24.24
N ALA A 133 9.40 31.41 -24.69
CA ALA A 133 8.57 32.21 -23.79
C ALA A 133 7.39 31.38 -23.27
N ILE A 134 7.18 31.39 -21.96
CA ILE A 134 6.08 30.70 -21.30
C ILE A 134 4.86 31.62 -21.30
N ALA A 135 3.67 31.07 -21.52
CA ALA A 135 2.43 31.79 -21.34
C ALA A 135 2.13 31.95 -19.84
N THR A 136 2.73 32.96 -19.20
CA THR A 136 2.67 33.21 -17.74
C THR A 136 1.26 33.12 -17.17
N GLY A 137 0.27 33.76 -17.82
CA GLY A 137 -1.12 33.78 -17.35
C GLY A 137 -1.75 32.39 -17.24
N PRO A 138 -1.87 31.64 -18.36
CA PRO A 138 -2.40 30.27 -18.33
C PRO A 138 -1.64 29.34 -17.39
N THR A 139 -0.30 29.37 -17.38
CA THR A 139 0.51 28.50 -16.52
C THR A 139 0.27 28.80 -15.03
N LEU A 140 0.17 30.08 -14.66
CA LEU A 140 -0.11 30.47 -13.28
C LEU A 140 -1.53 30.05 -12.86
N ALA A 141 -2.53 30.21 -13.75
CA ALA A 141 -3.90 29.80 -13.47
C ALA A 141 -4.01 28.28 -13.23
N ILE A 142 -3.32 27.49 -14.05
CA ILE A 142 -3.24 26.03 -13.90
C ILE A 142 -2.56 25.67 -12.56
N ALA A 143 -1.38 26.19 -12.29
CA ALA A 143 -0.64 25.85 -11.08
C ALA A 143 -1.37 26.25 -9.79
N VAL A 144 -2.08 27.38 -9.79
CA VAL A 144 -2.94 27.79 -8.67
C VAL A 144 -4.18 26.90 -8.56
N GLY A 145 -4.80 26.53 -9.69
CA GLY A 145 -5.93 25.60 -9.72
C GLY A 145 -5.57 24.23 -9.14
N GLY A 146 -4.48 23.64 -9.61
CA GLY A 146 -3.93 22.38 -9.09
C GLY A 146 -3.58 22.47 -7.59
N LEU A 147 -2.96 23.57 -7.15
CA LEU A 147 -2.69 23.79 -5.74
C LEU A 147 -3.98 23.81 -4.90
N VAL A 148 -5.03 24.50 -5.36
CA VAL A 148 -6.32 24.54 -4.65
C VAL A 148 -6.96 23.15 -4.56
N ILE A 149 -6.95 22.37 -5.66
CA ILE A 149 -7.48 21.00 -5.69
C ILE A 149 -6.71 20.09 -4.73
N ASN A 150 -5.39 20.17 -4.72
CA ASN A 150 -4.54 19.37 -3.83
C ASN A 150 -4.76 19.74 -2.36
N LEU A 151 -4.83 21.04 -2.03
CA LEU A 151 -5.10 21.49 -0.66
C LEU A 151 -6.50 21.09 -0.18
N LEU A 152 -7.51 21.14 -1.06
CA LEU A 152 -8.85 20.66 -0.74
C LEU A 152 -8.84 19.15 -0.47
N SER A 153 -8.11 18.39 -1.28
CA SER A 153 -7.97 16.93 -1.10
C SER A 153 -7.26 16.59 0.22
N VAL A 154 -6.20 17.33 0.58
CA VAL A 154 -5.50 17.21 1.87
C VAL A 154 -6.46 17.49 3.03
N TYR A 155 -7.22 18.58 2.97
CA TYR A 155 -8.19 18.94 4.01
C TYR A 155 -9.25 17.85 4.23
N VAL A 156 -9.66 17.14 3.18
CA VAL A 156 -10.62 16.03 3.31
C VAL A 156 -9.99 14.82 4.00
N ILE A 157 -8.71 14.51 3.75
CA ILE A 157 -8.02 13.36 4.35
C ILE A 157 -7.60 13.62 5.81
N GLU A 158 -7.28 14.85 6.20
CA GLU A 158 -6.74 15.21 7.53
C GLU A 158 -7.76 15.05 8.68
N GLY A 159 -9.04 14.77 8.39
CA GLY A 159 -10.13 14.77 9.37
C GLY A 159 -10.16 13.65 10.43
N GLY A 160 -9.19 12.72 10.47
CA GLY A 160 -9.19 11.56 11.39
C GLY A 160 -7.85 10.83 11.56
N GLU A 161 -7.86 9.67 12.24
CA GLU A 161 -6.67 8.81 12.33
C GLU A 161 -6.36 8.19 10.96
N MET A 162 -5.25 8.61 10.36
CA MET A 162 -4.91 8.20 9.00
C MET A 162 -4.39 6.77 8.94
N SER A 163 -5.05 5.93 8.13
CA SER A 163 -4.56 4.59 7.77
C SER A 163 -3.25 4.66 6.97
N LEU A 164 -2.53 3.55 6.83
CA LEU A 164 -1.29 3.49 6.03
C LEU A 164 -1.54 3.93 4.57
N ASN A 165 -2.66 3.53 3.99
CA ASN A 165 -3.05 3.88 2.63
C ASN A 165 -3.39 5.38 2.51
N GLU A 166 -4.07 5.95 3.51
CA GLU A 166 -4.37 7.40 3.59
C GLU A 166 -3.11 8.23 3.78
N ARG A 167 -2.15 7.77 4.59
CA ARG A 167 -0.83 8.41 4.72
C ARG A 167 -0.11 8.42 3.37
N GLY A 168 -0.18 7.31 2.63
CA GLY A 168 0.35 7.22 1.27
C GLY A 168 -0.25 8.28 0.34
N ALA A 169 -1.59 8.36 0.29
CA ALA A 169 -2.31 9.37 -0.50
C ALA A 169 -1.99 10.81 -0.04
N PHE A 170 -1.93 11.08 1.26
CA PHE A 170 -1.59 12.39 1.81
C PHE A 170 -0.19 12.85 1.41
N TYR A 171 0.82 11.99 1.54
CA TYR A 171 2.18 12.35 1.12
C TYR A 171 2.28 12.57 -0.39
N HIS A 172 1.46 11.88 -1.18
CA HIS A 172 1.37 12.13 -2.62
C HIS A 172 0.80 13.53 -2.91
N LEU A 173 -0.37 13.85 -2.35
CA LEU A 173 -1.01 15.17 -2.49
C LEU A 173 -0.10 16.31 -2.00
N LEU A 174 0.64 16.09 -0.92
CA LEU A 174 1.60 17.07 -0.41
C LEU A 174 2.77 17.28 -1.40
N GLY A 175 3.19 16.21 -2.08
CA GLY A 175 4.15 16.27 -3.19
C GLY A 175 3.62 17.10 -4.35
N ASP A 176 2.38 16.89 -4.78
CA ASP A 176 1.76 17.60 -5.91
C ASP A 176 1.51 19.08 -5.57
N ALA A 177 1.13 19.37 -4.32
CA ALA A 177 1.05 20.75 -3.81
C ALA A 177 2.43 21.42 -3.81
N GLY A 178 3.48 20.71 -3.37
CA GLY A 178 4.86 21.19 -3.43
C GLY A 178 5.34 21.45 -4.86
N GLY A 179 4.99 20.57 -5.80
CA GLY A 179 5.22 20.75 -7.23
C GLY A 179 4.51 21.99 -7.78
N SER A 180 3.24 22.16 -7.44
CA SER A 180 2.43 23.34 -7.81
C SER A 180 3.05 24.65 -7.31
N ILE A 181 3.51 24.68 -6.05
CA ILE A 181 4.21 25.83 -5.46
C ILE A 181 5.52 26.11 -6.21
N ALA A 182 6.31 25.07 -6.51
CA ALA A 182 7.55 25.23 -7.25
C ALA A 182 7.31 25.83 -8.65
N VAL A 183 6.26 25.40 -9.36
CA VAL A 183 5.87 25.98 -10.65
C VAL A 183 5.44 27.44 -10.51
N ILE A 184 4.61 27.78 -9.51
CA ILE A 184 4.19 29.17 -9.24
C ILE A 184 5.42 30.07 -9.01
N VAL A 185 6.33 29.64 -8.14
CA VAL A 185 7.57 30.38 -7.83
C VAL A 185 8.43 30.53 -9.08
N SER A 186 8.57 29.47 -9.88
CA SER A 186 9.31 29.49 -11.14
C SER A 186 8.74 30.51 -12.12
N VAL A 187 7.43 30.46 -12.38
CA VAL A 187 6.74 31.37 -13.32
C VAL A 187 6.89 32.82 -12.88
N LEU A 188 6.69 33.12 -11.60
CA LEU A 188 6.87 34.48 -11.07
C LEU A 188 8.33 34.93 -11.16
N ALA A 189 9.29 34.05 -10.86
CA ALA A 189 10.71 34.37 -10.99
C ALA A 189 11.09 34.65 -12.45
N VAL A 190 10.59 33.88 -13.41
CA VAL A 190 10.81 34.13 -14.85
C VAL A 190 10.21 35.48 -15.26
N GLU A 191 8.99 35.79 -14.82
CA GLU A 191 8.30 37.05 -15.14
C GLU A 191 9.06 38.28 -14.61
N TYR A 192 9.53 38.24 -13.36
CA TYR A 192 10.22 39.39 -12.75
C TYR A 192 11.70 39.52 -13.15
N THR A 193 12.39 38.41 -13.42
CA THR A 193 13.84 38.43 -13.72
C THR A 193 14.14 38.38 -15.22
N GLY A 194 13.21 37.88 -16.02
CA GLY A 194 13.42 37.56 -17.44
C GLY A 194 14.30 36.32 -17.68
N ILE A 195 14.76 35.63 -16.63
CA ILE A 195 15.66 34.46 -16.74
C ILE A 195 14.83 33.22 -17.04
N ARG A 196 14.69 32.90 -18.32
CA ARG A 196 13.85 31.78 -18.80
C ARG A 196 14.34 30.38 -18.40
N ILE A 197 15.62 30.24 -18.05
CA ILE A 197 16.22 28.96 -17.66
C ILE A 197 15.71 28.47 -16.28
N ILE A 198 15.10 29.34 -15.47
CA ILE A 198 14.55 28.95 -14.16
C ILE A 198 13.46 27.87 -14.32
N ASP A 199 12.64 27.95 -15.36
CA ASP A 199 11.57 26.98 -15.63
C ASP A 199 12.08 25.55 -15.89
N PRO A 200 12.96 25.30 -16.88
CA PRO A 200 13.47 23.95 -17.11
C PRO A 200 14.28 23.40 -15.94
N ILE A 201 14.97 24.25 -15.16
CA ILE A 201 15.64 23.80 -13.93
C ILE A 201 14.61 23.33 -12.90
N THR A 202 13.55 24.12 -12.68
CA THR A 202 12.48 23.78 -11.73
C THR A 202 11.76 22.49 -12.15
N ALA A 203 11.40 22.37 -13.43
CA ALA A 203 10.80 21.15 -13.98
C ALA A 203 11.72 19.93 -13.80
N GLY A 204 13.03 20.08 -14.00
CA GLY A 204 14.02 19.02 -13.75
C GLY A 204 14.12 18.61 -12.28
N LEU A 205 14.02 19.56 -11.35
CA LEU A 205 14.01 19.28 -9.91
C LEU A 205 12.74 18.53 -9.49
N ILE A 206 11.57 18.96 -9.96
CA ILE A 206 10.29 18.25 -9.73
C ILE A 206 10.37 16.83 -10.29
N ALA A 207 10.83 16.68 -11.53
CA ALA A 207 11.01 15.36 -12.15
C ALA A 207 11.92 14.43 -11.33
N LEU A 208 13.02 14.94 -10.75
CA LEU A 208 13.92 14.14 -9.90
C LEU A 208 13.20 13.61 -8.65
N VAL A 209 12.37 14.43 -8.01
CA VAL A 209 11.55 14.03 -6.87
C VAL A 209 10.56 12.94 -7.27
N ILE A 210 9.90 13.08 -8.43
CA ILE A 210 8.96 12.07 -8.93
C ILE A 210 9.69 10.76 -9.25
N VAL A 211 10.85 10.78 -9.93
CA VAL A 211 11.66 9.56 -10.17
C VAL A 211 12.00 8.86 -8.87
N TRP A 212 12.45 9.63 -7.86
CA TRP A 212 12.79 9.06 -6.57
C TRP A 212 11.58 8.41 -5.89
N SER A 213 10.42 9.08 -5.91
CA SER A 213 9.16 8.55 -5.38
C SER A 213 8.71 7.28 -6.10
N ALA A 214 8.65 7.31 -7.44
CA ALA A 214 8.31 6.16 -8.27
C ALA A 214 9.27 4.99 -8.03
N GLY A 215 10.57 5.27 -7.93
CA GLY A 215 11.60 4.27 -7.64
C GLY A 215 11.52 3.68 -6.24
N LYS A 216 11.02 4.43 -5.25
CA LYS A 216 10.71 3.92 -3.90
C LYS A 216 9.48 3.01 -3.94
N LEU A 217 8.42 3.44 -4.63
CA LEU A 217 7.17 2.69 -4.76
C LEU A 217 7.38 1.35 -5.48
N LEU A 218 8.03 1.37 -6.66
CA LEU A 218 8.36 0.17 -7.44
C LEU A 218 9.22 -0.81 -6.67
N ARG A 219 10.20 -0.33 -5.91
CA ARG A 219 11.03 -1.20 -5.06
C ARG A 219 10.23 -1.77 -3.89
N GLY A 220 9.33 -0.98 -3.29
CA GLY A 220 8.46 -1.42 -2.21
C GLY A 220 7.53 -2.55 -2.64
N SER A 221 6.71 -2.31 -3.66
CA SER A 221 5.78 -3.32 -4.20
C SER A 221 6.49 -4.50 -4.83
N GLY A 222 7.62 -4.27 -5.53
CA GLY A 222 8.46 -5.33 -6.08
C GLY A 222 9.01 -6.30 -5.03
N ARG A 223 9.36 -5.80 -3.83
CA ARG A 223 9.80 -6.67 -2.71
C ARG A 223 8.71 -7.62 -2.24
N ILE A 224 7.45 -7.17 -2.24
CA ILE A 224 6.30 -8.01 -1.87
C ILE A 224 6.12 -9.11 -2.92
N PHE A 225 6.20 -8.79 -4.21
CA PHE A 225 6.12 -9.80 -5.28
C PHE A 225 7.27 -10.82 -5.24
N LEU A 226 8.45 -10.38 -4.83
CA LEU A 226 9.64 -11.22 -4.65
C LEU A 226 9.66 -11.96 -3.30
N HIS A 227 8.55 -11.93 -2.55
CA HIS A 227 8.40 -12.62 -1.26
C HIS A 227 9.52 -12.30 -0.26
N ARG A 228 10.00 -11.06 -0.26
CA ARG A 228 11.01 -10.62 0.69
C ARG A 228 10.46 -10.71 2.12
N THR A 229 11.26 -11.27 3.02
CA THR A 229 10.93 -11.33 4.44
C THR A 229 10.82 -9.93 5.07
N PRO A 230 9.76 -9.65 5.86
CA PRO A 230 9.48 -8.29 6.35
C PRO A 230 10.23 -7.91 7.63
N PHE A 231 10.79 -8.88 8.34
CA PHE A 231 11.53 -8.69 9.58
C PHE A 231 12.94 -9.31 9.52
N ASP A 232 13.70 -9.12 10.58
CA ASP A 232 14.99 -9.80 10.77
C ASP A 232 14.74 -11.26 11.17
N THR A 233 14.84 -12.17 10.20
CA THR A 233 14.61 -13.60 10.40
C THR A 233 15.50 -14.18 11.50
N GLU A 234 16.72 -13.66 11.67
CA GLU A 234 17.67 -14.19 12.65
C GLU A 234 17.28 -13.78 14.08
N ALA A 235 16.82 -12.54 14.26
CA ALA A 235 16.31 -12.07 15.55
C ALA A 235 15.04 -12.82 15.97
N VAL A 236 14.11 -13.05 15.03
CA VAL A 236 12.89 -13.82 15.30
C VAL A 236 13.22 -15.28 15.59
N ARG A 237 14.13 -15.89 14.81
CA ARG A 237 14.66 -17.24 15.08
C ARG A 237 15.21 -17.37 16.49
N ALA A 238 16.09 -16.45 16.90
CA ALA A 238 16.66 -16.46 18.24
C ALA A 238 15.58 -16.36 19.33
N THR A 239 14.56 -15.52 19.12
CA THR A 239 13.44 -15.38 20.07
C THR A 239 12.60 -16.66 20.18
N ILE A 240 12.41 -17.37 19.07
CA ILE A 240 11.72 -18.67 19.08
C ILE A 240 12.57 -19.72 19.82
N GLU A 241 13.89 -19.73 19.60
CA GLU A 241 14.82 -20.66 20.28
C GLU A 241 14.96 -20.40 21.78
N GLU A 242 14.63 -19.20 22.26
CA GLU A 242 14.54 -18.88 23.70
C GLU A 242 13.27 -19.45 24.36
N THR A 243 12.32 -19.98 23.59
CA THR A 243 11.06 -20.53 24.13
C THR A 243 11.28 -21.90 24.76
N ASP A 244 10.86 -22.06 26.02
CA ASP A 244 10.94 -23.34 26.73
C ASP A 244 10.31 -24.50 25.94
N GLY A 245 11.10 -25.54 25.69
CA GLY A 245 10.72 -26.73 24.91
C GLY A 245 11.12 -26.69 23.43
N VAL A 246 11.62 -25.55 22.93
CA VAL A 246 12.29 -25.46 21.62
C VAL A 246 13.77 -25.80 21.79
N GLU A 247 14.26 -26.76 21.02
CA GLU A 247 15.70 -27.06 20.96
C GLU A 247 16.38 -26.27 19.85
N ARG A 248 15.72 -26.14 18.70
CA ARG A 248 16.26 -25.46 17.52
C ARG A 248 15.15 -25.10 16.53
N VAL A 249 15.31 -24.01 15.80
CA VAL A 249 14.49 -23.76 14.60
C VAL A 249 15.19 -24.37 13.40
N ALA A 250 14.59 -25.36 12.76
CA ALA A 250 15.17 -26.00 11.57
C ALA A 250 15.07 -25.08 10.35
N ASP A 251 13.90 -24.48 10.15
CA ASP A 251 13.62 -23.61 9.02
C ASP A 251 12.60 -22.54 9.42
N LEU A 252 12.76 -21.33 8.86
CA LEU A 252 11.85 -20.22 9.08
C LEU A 252 11.80 -19.38 7.79
N HIS A 253 10.65 -19.44 7.14
CA HIS A 253 10.35 -18.61 5.98
C HIS A 253 9.19 -17.68 6.31
N ALA A 254 9.29 -16.43 5.89
CA ALA A 254 8.19 -15.49 5.99
C ALA A 254 8.19 -14.54 4.80
N TRP A 255 6.98 -14.18 4.37
CA TRP A 255 6.74 -13.30 3.23
C TRP A 255 5.44 -12.52 3.40
N GLN A 256 5.32 -11.43 2.67
CA GLN A 256 4.11 -10.62 2.64
C GLN A 256 3.20 -10.97 1.45
N ILE A 257 1.89 -11.01 1.67
CA ILE A 257 0.88 -11.02 0.60
C ILE A 257 0.59 -9.58 0.14
N CYS A 258 0.39 -8.69 1.11
CA CYS A 258 0.18 -7.26 0.94
C CYS A 258 0.84 -6.52 2.12
N SER A 259 0.61 -5.21 2.25
CA SER A 259 1.24 -4.43 3.33
C SER A 259 0.74 -4.80 4.74
N GLU A 260 -0.42 -5.44 4.84
CA GLU A 260 -1.10 -5.77 6.10
C GLU A 260 -1.14 -7.27 6.42
N ILE A 261 -0.68 -8.14 5.50
CA ILE A 261 -0.76 -9.59 5.69
C ILE A 261 0.61 -10.22 5.47
N THR A 262 1.21 -10.68 6.56
CA THR A 262 2.44 -11.46 6.61
C THR A 262 2.12 -12.93 6.91
N ILE A 263 2.71 -13.83 6.12
CA ILE A 263 2.67 -15.28 6.37
C ILE A 263 4.05 -15.74 6.83
N ALA A 264 4.08 -16.68 7.79
CA ALA A 264 5.26 -17.43 8.13
C ALA A 264 5.03 -18.96 8.07
N THR A 265 6.08 -19.69 7.75
CA THR A 265 6.17 -21.15 7.94
C THR A 265 7.43 -21.44 8.73
N ALA A 266 7.29 -22.20 9.82
CA ALA A 266 8.40 -22.54 10.69
C ALA A 266 8.43 -24.04 10.97
N HIS A 267 9.60 -24.65 10.87
CA HIS A 267 9.87 -26.00 11.33
C HIS A 267 10.72 -25.90 12.61
N VAL A 268 10.20 -26.43 13.70
CA VAL A 268 10.81 -26.28 15.04
C VAL A 268 11.10 -27.66 15.61
N GLU A 269 12.37 -27.91 15.94
CA GLU A 269 12.77 -29.10 16.67
C GLU A 269 12.46 -28.89 18.15
N ALA A 270 11.67 -29.82 18.71
CA ALA A 270 11.13 -29.71 20.06
C ALA A 270 11.47 -30.94 20.90
N ASP A 271 11.60 -30.73 22.22
CA ASP A 271 11.74 -31.85 23.16
C ASP A 271 10.47 -32.70 23.14
N THR A 272 10.65 -34.01 22.95
CA THR A 272 9.59 -35.04 22.97
C THR A 272 8.75 -35.07 24.26
N ALA A 273 9.24 -34.47 25.35
CA ALA A 273 8.52 -34.35 26.61
C ALA A 273 7.56 -33.14 26.68
N ALA A 274 7.64 -32.20 25.73
CA ALA A 274 6.80 -31.01 25.71
C ALA A 274 5.36 -31.31 25.26
N ASP A 275 4.40 -30.50 25.73
CA ASP A 275 3.05 -30.49 25.15
C ASP A 275 3.06 -29.71 23.83
N ASP A 276 3.00 -30.45 22.72
CA ASP A 276 3.01 -29.94 21.34
C ASP A 276 2.04 -28.77 21.13
N ASN A 277 0.81 -28.86 21.67
CA ASN A 277 -0.18 -27.80 21.47
C ASN A 277 0.18 -26.53 22.23
N ALA A 278 0.74 -26.67 23.44
CA ALA A 278 1.18 -25.54 24.23
C ALA A 278 2.43 -24.88 23.62
N LEU A 279 3.36 -25.69 23.09
CA LEU A 279 4.56 -25.21 22.43
C LEU A 279 4.23 -24.45 21.15
N THR A 280 3.41 -25.02 20.27
CA THR A 280 2.96 -24.37 19.03
C THR A 280 2.30 -23.01 19.31
N ARG A 281 1.47 -22.91 20.36
CA ARG A 281 0.88 -21.61 20.76
C ARG A 281 1.93 -20.59 21.17
N ARG A 282 2.93 -20.97 21.98
CA ARG A 282 4.01 -20.05 22.38
C ARG A 282 4.79 -19.54 21.16
N VAL A 283 5.09 -20.42 20.21
CA VAL A 283 5.75 -20.01 18.95
C VAL A 283 4.86 -19.09 18.13
N HIS A 284 3.55 -19.38 18.04
CA HIS A 284 2.59 -18.48 17.39
C HIS A 284 2.55 -17.10 18.07
N ASP A 285 2.61 -17.02 19.40
CA ASP A 285 2.60 -15.74 20.12
C ASP A 285 3.87 -14.92 19.83
N VAL A 286 5.04 -15.57 19.72
CA VAL A 286 6.30 -14.92 19.30
C VAL A 286 6.18 -14.38 17.87
N LEU A 287 5.65 -15.18 16.94
CA LEU A 287 5.44 -14.76 15.55
C LEU A 287 4.43 -13.60 15.46
N ALA A 288 3.33 -13.67 16.20
CA ALA A 288 2.32 -12.61 16.25
C ALA A 288 2.88 -11.29 16.80
N THR A 289 3.78 -11.35 17.78
CA THR A 289 4.47 -10.16 18.32
C THR A 289 5.42 -9.51 17.28
N ASN A 290 5.79 -10.24 16.23
CA ASN A 290 6.61 -9.77 15.12
C ASN A 290 5.79 -9.52 13.83
N ASP A 291 4.51 -9.14 13.97
CA ASP A 291 3.61 -8.77 12.88
C ASP A 291 3.38 -9.90 11.85
N VAL A 292 3.33 -11.15 12.29
CA VAL A 292 2.89 -12.30 11.47
C VAL A 292 1.40 -12.56 11.69
N ASP A 293 0.61 -12.43 10.63
CA ASP A 293 -0.84 -12.60 10.66
C ASP A 293 -1.28 -14.06 10.54
N HIS A 294 -0.52 -14.86 9.80
CA HIS A 294 -0.80 -16.27 9.59
C HIS A 294 0.48 -17.10 9.63
N ALA A 295 0.50 -18.13 10.48
CA ALA A 295 1.65 -19.01 10.62
C ALA A 295 1.27 -20.48 10.56
N THR A 296 2.10 -21.27 9.89
CA THR A 296 2.12 -22.72 10.03
C THR A 296 3.39 -23.12 10.77
N VAL A 297 3.24 -23.74 11.94
CA VAL A 297 4.36 -24.26 12.72
C VAL A 297 4.29 -25.78 12.74
N GLU A 298 5.33 -26.42 12.24
CA GLU A 298 5.51 -27.87 12.29
C GLU A 298 6.52 -28.20 13.38
N LEU A 299 6.14 -29.08 14.31
CA LEU A 299 7.04 -29.58 15.34
C LEU A 299 7.68 -30.89 14.87
N CYS A 300 9.00 -30.97 14.93
CA CYS A 300 9.75 -32.15 14.56
C CYS A 300 10.53 -32.70 15.76
N PRO A 301 10.75 -34.03 15.84
CA PRO A 301 11.68 -34.60 16.80
C PRO A 301 13.10 -34.08 16.57
N PRO A 302 13.94 -34.04 17.62
CA PRO A 302 15.33 -33.62 17.49
C PRO A 302 16.10 -34.50 16.49
N GLY A 303 16.78 -33.86 15.53
CA GLY A 303 17.64 -34.56 14.55
C GLY A 303 16.94 -35.07 13.28
N GLU A 304 15.64 -34.82 13.09
CA GLU A 304 14.89 -35.17 11.86
C GLU A 304 14.83 -34.05 10.79
N SER A 305 15.53 -32.93 11.00
CA SER A 305 15.54 -31.77 10.08
C SER A 305 15.96 -32.04 8.63
N GLY A 306 16.47 -33.22 8.30
CA GLY A 306 16.74 -33.65 6.93
C GLY A 306 15.48 -33.89 6.07
N HIS A 307 14.27 -33.80 6.64
CA HIS A 307 13.01 -34.11 5.96
C HIS A 307 12.11 -32.91 5.65
N ALA A 308 12.52 -31.68 5.98
CA ALA A 308 11.76 -30.46 5.66
C ALA A 308 11.48 -30.31 4.15
N HIS A 309 12.35 -30.86 3.30
CA HIS A 309 12.21 -30.83 1.86
C HIS A 309 11.62 -32.14 1.33
N LEU A 310 10.40 -32.05 0.80
CA LEU A 310 9.70 -33.18 0.17
C LEU A 310 10.42 -33.70 -1.10
N THR A 311 11.34 -32.92 -1.66
CA THR A 311 12.15 -33.27 -2.82
C THR A 311 13.57 -32.74 -2.66
N ALA A 312 14.55 -33.35 -3.33
CA ALA A 312 15.98 -33.02 -3.21
C ALA A 312 16.40 -31.65 -3.82
N HIS A 313 15.46 -30.74 -4.06
CA HIS A 313 15.77 -29.37 -4.49
C HIS A 313 16.13 -28.52 -3.26
N ASP A 314 17.34 -28.73 -2.76
CA ASP A 314 17.95 -27.91 -1.71
C ASP A 314 18.09 -26.46 -2.19
N HIS A 315 17.40 -25.53 -1.53
CA HIS A 315 17.70 -24.11 -1.60
C HIS A 315 18.66 -23.77 -0.45
N ARG A 316 19.97 -23.89 -0.75
CA ARG A 316 21.05 -23.37 0.09
C ARG A 316 21.12 -21.86 0.11
#